data_AF-A0A6A5WFQ3-F1
#
_entry.id   AF-A0A6A5WFQ3-F1
#
_cell.length_a   1.000
_cell.length_b   1.000
_cell.length_c   1.000
_cell.angle_alpha   90.00
_cell.angle_beta   90.00
_cell.angle_gamma   90.00
#
_symmetry.space_group_name_H-M   'P 1'
#
loop_
_entity.id
_entity.type
_entity.pdbx_description
1 polymer ?
#
loop_
_entity_poly.entity_id
_entity_poly.type
_entity_poly.pdbx_seq_one_letter_code
_entity_poly.pdbx_strand_id
1 'polypeptide(L)'
;MGAVRNFITKFRILRRPSNTAAPKANEGQTLVAPEISKNTLSVTGQGEQQQVLAAATPGTLNIALQNKTSSSNVFAYITGLVINNGNRPSFIQADGRTVYSPASPSKAMQHLAVDCAIPLGAPGNTVHVNIPKMAGGRIWFSVDARLTFFINPGPAIVEPSVTNPSDPNINLNWTFCEFTFNDAQLFANISYVDFVSVPVGMSITNTAGKTQIVPGMPSNGFDTVVKALRAQAAKDRRPWDQLIYSHNGRALRALSPNNLIVANPNAWGDYWNAYVQQVWSRFATRDIIINTQAAAGNLRGRVKNGQLTFPEAGSFSAPSAKDIFSCSTGPFQTGSNQARNAVIPRLAAAFNRSTLLDGADQFPNGSTPPNYYKNATTNWYSKIVHQVQRDGRGYAFPYDDVVPDGGQDVAGTVFDGSPKLFTVSVGGG
;
A
#
# COMPACT_ATOMS: atom_id res chain seq x y z
N MET A 1 -40.05 19.08 -16.87
CA MET A 1 -39.42 20.02 -17.81
C MET A 1 -38.88 21.21 -17.01
N GLY A 2 -37.63 21.64 -17.26
CA GLY A 2 -37.04 22.90 -16.75
C GLY A 2 -36.46 22.79 -15.33
N ALA A 3 -35.13 22.77 -15.15
CA ALA A 3 -34.23 23.94 -15.03
C ALA A 3 -34.28 24.59 -13.61
N VAL A 4 -33.31 24.34 -12.73
CA VAL A 4 -32.04 25.10 -12.52
C VAL A 4 -32.22 26.47 -11.86
N ARG A 5 -31.70 26.63 -10.63
CA ARG A 5 -30.93 27.79 -10.06
C ARG A 5 -30.84 27.64 -8.52
N ASN A 6 -29.68 27.35 -7.91
CA ASN A 6 -28.49 28.18 -7.62
C ASN A 6 -28.54 28.95 -6.28
N PHE A 7 -27.60 28.64 -5.36
CA PHE A 7 -26.68 29.55 -4.60
C PHE A 7 -26.09 28.77 -3.40
N ILE A 8 -24.86 28.24 -3.41
CA ILE A 8 -23.50 28.83 -3.36
C ILE A 8 -23.09 29.50 -2.02
N THR A 9 -22.16 28.78 -1.36
CA THR A 9 -21.08 29.17 -0.41
C THR A 9 -21.41 29.73 0.97
N LYS A 10 -20.78 29.15 1.99
CA LYS A 10 -19.44 29.50 2.49
C LYS A 10 -18.98 28.42 3.47
N PHE A 11 -17.74 27.92 3.35
CA PHE A 11 -16.76 27.90 4.44
C PHE A 11 -15.41 27.41 3.91
N ARG A 12 -14.44 28.33 3.97
CA ARG A 12 -13.02 28.16 3.64
C ARG A 12 -12.34 27.80 4.95
N ILE A 13 -11.77 26.61 5.07
CA ILE A 13 -10.73 26.31 6.07
C ILE A 13 -9.60 25.55 5.38
N LEU A 14 -8.39 26.06 5.58
CA LEU A 14 -7.11 25.56 5.11
C LEU A 14 -6.84 24.15 5.61
N ARG A 15 -6.64 23.18 4.69
CA ARG A 15 -5.81 21.97 4.87
C ARG A 15 -5.56 21.31 3.51
N ARG A 16 -4.28 20.94 3.27
CA ARG A 16 -3.79 20.23 2.08
C ARG A 16 -4.47 18.86 1.94
N PRO A 17 -4.96 18.44 0.76
CA PRO A 17 -5.49 17.10 0.57
C PRO A 17 -4.41 16.16 0.01
N SER A 18 -4.10 15.10 0.75
CA SER A 18 -3.58 13.84 0.18
C SER A 18 -4.78 13.01 -0.26
N ASN A 19 -5.17 13.14 -1.53
CA ASN A 19 -6.25 12.36 -2.13
C ASN A 19 -5.66 11.26 -3.01
N THR A 20 -5.55 10.05 -2.47
CA THR A 20 -5.53 8.79 -3.24
C THR A 20 -6.89 8.13 -3.06
N ALA A 21 -7.82 8.43 -3.97
CA ALA A 21 -9.09 7.73 -4.07
C ALA A 21 -8.87 6.42 -4.83
N ALA A 22 -9.25 5.30 -4.22
CA ALA A 22 -9.25 3.98 -4.85
C ALA A 22 -10.21 3.97 -6.08
N PRO A 23 -9.83 3.32 -7.20
CA PRO A 23 -10.70 3.22 -8.37
C PRO A 23 -11.92 2.33 -8.11
N LYS A 24 -13.07 2.74 -8.64
CA LYS A 24 -14.33 1.98 -8.63
C LYS A 24 -14.26 0.83 -9.64
N ALA A 25 -14.67 -0.37 -9.24
CA ALA A 25 -14.81 -1.52 -10.12
C ALA A 25 -16.08 -1.40 -11.00
N ASN A 26 -15.96 -1.75 -12.28
CA ASN A 26 -17.05 -1.79 -13.26
C ASN A 26 -17.92 -3.04 -13.07
N GLU A 27 -19.24 -2.86 -13.08
CA GLU A 27 -20.24 -3.92 -13.13
C GLU A 27 -20.33 -4.52 -14.54
N GLY A 28 -20.38 -5.85 -14.66
CA GLY A 28 -20.55 -6.51 -15.96
C GLY A 28 -20.70 -8.03 -15.92
N GLN A 29 -21.96 -8.46 -16.04
CA GLN A 29 -22.49 -9.71 -16.63
C GLN A 29 -22.40 -11.04 -15.85
N THR A 30 -23.59 -11.47 -15.44
CA THR A 30 -24.00 -12.76 -14.88
C THR A 30 -23.90 -13.89 -15.91
N LEU A 31 -23.16 -14.95 -15.60
CA LEU A 31 -23.23 -16.25 -16.28
C LEU A 31 -23.70 -17.31 -15.29
N VAL A 32 -24.76 -18.02 -15.67
CA VAL A 32 -25.43 -19.08 -14.90
C VAL A 32 -24.58 -20.35 -14.92
N ALA A 33 -24.36 -20.99 -13.76
CA ALA A 33 -23.69 -22.29 -13.63
C ALA A 33 -24.67 -23.37 -13.11
N PRO A 34 -24.60 -24.62 -13.61
CA PRO A 34 -25.51 -25.70 -13.20
C PRO A 34 -25.03 -26.46 -11.96
N GLU A 35 -26.00 -27.04 -11.23
CA GLU A 35 -25.86 -27.82 -10.00
C GLU A 35 -25.08 -29.13 -10.17
N ILE A 36 -24.21 -29.47 -9.21
CA ILE A 36 -23.74 -30.85 -9.00
C ILE A 36 -23.72 -31.21 -7.51
N SER A 37 -24.18 -32.44 -7.27
CA SER A 37 -24.56 -33.13 -6.04
C SER A 37 -23.51 -33.23 -4.92
N LYS A 38 -24.05 -33.31 -3.70
CA LYS A 38 -23.37 -33.60 -2.42
C LYS A 38 -22.83 -35.04 -2.40
N ASN A 39 -21.63 -35.23 -1.87
CA ASN A 39 -21.25 -36.48 -1.21
C ASN A 39 -20.37 -36.21 0.01
N THR A 40 -20.90 -36.57 1.16
CA THR A 40 -20.33 -36.47 2.50
C THR A 40 -19.44 -37.69 2.75
N LEU A 41 -18.20 -37.47 3.22
CA LEU A 41 -17.42 -38.51 3.89
C LEU A 41 -16.77 -37.91 5.15
N SER A 42 -17.16 -38.48 6.28
CA SER A 42 -16.73 -38.15 7.64
C SER A 42 -15.40 -38.82 7.97
N VAL A 43 -14.46 -38.06 8.54
CA VAL A 43 -13.27 -38.58 9.24
C VAL A 43 -13.22 -37.97 10.64
N THR A 44 -13.20 -38.84 11.64
CA THR A 44 -13.06 -38.56 13.07
C THR A 44 -11.59 -38.50 13.48
N GLY A 45 -11.18 -37.53 14.30
CA GLY A 45 -9.85 -37.52 14.94
C GLY A 45 -9.41 -36.21 15.59
N GLN A 46 -9.65 -36.10 16.90
CA GLN A 46 -8.86 -35.43 17.97
C GLN A 46 -8.44 -33.94 17.86
N GLY A 47 -9.17 -33.07 18.58
CA GLY A 47 -8.60 -32.48 19.81
C GLY A 47 -7.76 -31.20 19.75
N GLU A 48 -8.01 -30.25 18.84
CA GLU A 48 -7.61 -28.86 19.04
C GLU A 48 -8.83 -28.03 19.47
N GLN A 49 -8.69 -27.16 20.46
CA GLN A 49 -9.72 -26.17 20.80
C GLN A 49 -9.84 -25.15 19.66
N GLN A 50 -10.50 -25.57 18.58
CA GLN A 50 -10.93 -24.72 17.49
C GLN A 50 -12.02 -23.82 18.08
N GLN A 51 -11.65 -22.59 18.46
CA GLN A 51 -12.63 -21.55 18.73
C GLN A 51 -13.56 -21.52 17.52
N VAL A 52 -14.81 -21.93 17.71
CA VAL A 52 -15.82 -21.88 16.66
C VAL A 52 -15.93 -20.41 16.26
N LEU A 53 -15.42 -20.07 15.07
CA LEU A 53 -15.58 -18.75 14.49
C LEU A 53 -17.07 -18.44 14.44
N ALA A 54 -17.54 -17.56 15.31
CA ALA A 54 -18.89 -17.03 15.22
C ALA A 54 -19.07 -16.42 13.81
N ALA A 55 -20.19 -16.76 13.15
CA ALA A 55 -20.52 -16.14 11.87
C ALA A 55 -20.48 -14.62 12.03
N ALA A 56 -19.83 -13.91 11.09
CA ALA A 56 -19.78 -12.47 11.12
C ALA A 56 -21.21 -11.91 11.18
N THR A 57 -21.50 -11.07 12.17
CA THR A 57 -22.77 -10.35 12.23
C THR A 57 -22.88 -9.45 10.98
N PRO A 58 -24.07 -9.31 10.36
CA PRO A 58 -24.24 -8.45 9.20
C PRO A 58 -23.60 -7.07 9.40
N GLY A 59 -22.68 -6.70 8.50
CA GLY A 59 -21.95 -5.42 8.58
C GLY A 59 -20.65 -5.44 9.38
N THR A 60 -20.20 -6.60 9.86
CA THR A 60 -18.89 -6.78 10.50
C THR A 60 -18.00 -7.73 9.71
N LEU A 61 -16.69 -7.64 9.92
CA LEU A 61 -15.68 -8.53 9.32
C LEU A 61 -14.90 -9.24 10.43
N ASN A 62 -14.83 -10.56 10.33
CA ASN A 62 -13.93 -11.37 11.15
C ASN A 62 -12.52 -11.32 10.58
N ILE A 63 -11.54 -11.04 11.46
CA ILE A 63 -10.13 -11.07 11.13
C ILE A 63 -9.40 -12.07 12.03
N ALA A 64 -8.54 -12.89 11.45
CA ALA A 64 -7.61 -13.75 12.17
C ALA A 64 -6.22 -13.12 12.14
N LEU A 65 -5.73 -12.68 13.31
CA LEU A 65 -4.40 -12.12 13.49
C LEU A 65 -3.45 -13.22 13.96
N GLN A 66 -2.42 -13.52 13.17
CA GLN A 66 -1.50 -14.63 13.44
C GLN A 66 -0.12 -14.13 13.85
N ASN A 67 0.37 -14.63 14.98
CA ASN A 67 1.76 -14.45 15.37
C ASN A 67 2.63 -15.54 14.73
N LYS A 68 3.34 -15.21 13.66
CA LYS A 68 4.36 -16.07 13.04
C LYS A 68 5.78 -15.61 13.35
N THR A 69 5.94 -14.68 14.29
CA THR A 69 7.25 -14.25 14.79
C THR A 69 7.83 -15.29 15.74
N SER A 70 9.08 -15.11 16.16
CA SER A 70 9.69 -15.90 17.24
C SER A 70 9.42 -15.35 18.65
N SER A 71 8.73 -14.21 18.78
CA SER A 71 8.47 -13.56 20.08
C SER A 71 7.06 -13.89 20.58
N SER A 72 6.92 -14.05 21.91
CA SER A 72 5.62 -14.12 22.58
C SER A 72 5.06 -12.74 22.96
N ASN A 73 5.83 -11.67 22.74
CA ASN A 73 5.49 -10.30 23.07
C ASN A 73 5.18 -9.50 21.79
N VAL A 74 4.03 -9.78 21.18
CA VAL A 74 3.59 -9.15 19.92
C VAL A 74 2.23 -8.50 20.13
N PHE A 75 2.08 -7.27 19.65
CA PHE A 75 0.82 -6.52 19.73
C PHE A 75 0.34 -6.16 18.33
N ALA A 76 -0.98 -6.18 18.16
CA ALA A 76 -1.66 -5.60 17.02
C ALA A 76 -2.49 -4.38 17.43
N TYR A 77 -2.69 -3.47 16.47
CA TYR A 77 -3.59 -2.33 16.61
C TYR A 77 -4.40 -2.18 15.32
N ILE A 78 -5.67 -1.82 15.42
CA ILE A 78 -6.51 -1.60 14.24
C ILE A 78 -7.05 -0.18 14.29
N THR A 79 -6.75 0.62 13.27
CA THR A 79 -7.17 2.03 13.17
C THR A 79 -7.86 2.29 11.84
N GLY A 80 -8.76 3.26 11.79
CA GLY A 80 -9.33 3.75 10.54
C GLY A 80 -10.53 4.66 10.75
N LEU A 81 -11.28 4.93 9.67
CA LEU A 81 -12.50 5.72 9.70
C LEU A 81 -13.72 4.79 9.72
N VAL A 82 -14.50 4.79 10.79
CA VAL A 82 -15.70 3.94 10.89
C VAL A 82 -16.81 4.56 10.05
N ILE A 83 -17.14 3.89 8.94
CA ILE A 83 -18.01 4.42 7.88
C ILE A 83 -19.41 4.73 8.42
N ASN A 84 -20.00 3.77 9.13
CA ASN A 84 -21.35 3.89 9.67
C ASN A 84 -21.45 4.82 10.89
N ASN A 85 -20.33 5.41 11.32
CA ASN A 85 -20.26 6.41 12.39
C ASN A 85 -19.74 7.74 11.84
N GLY A 86 -20.21 8.13 10.64
CA GLY A 86 -19.86 9.41 10.02
C GLY A 86 -18.37 9.55 9.68
N ASN A 87 -17.68 8.45 9.34
CA ASN A 87 -16.24 8.41 9.10
C ASN A 87 -15.41 8.87 10.31
N ARG A 88 -15.85 8.61 11.55
CA ARG A 88 -15.09 8.98 12.74
C ARG A 88 -13.78 8.19 12.84
N PRO A 89 -12.62 8.87 13.06
CA PRO A 89 -11.36 8.19 13.38
C PRO A 89 -11.54 7.33 14.62
N SER A 90 -11.18 6.06 14.52
CA SER A 90 -11.43 5.07 15.56
C SER A 90 -10.33 4.01 15.62
N PHE A 91 -10.30 3.33 16.75
CA PHE A 91 -9.52 2.13 17.05
C PHE A 91 -10.46 0.95 17.34
N ILE A 92 -9.90 -0.26 17.29
CA ILE A 92 -10.47 -1.42 17.99
C ILE A 92 -9.71 -1.58 19.31
N GLN A 93 -10.43 -1.72 20.42
CA GLN A 93 -9.85 -1.88 21.75
C GLN A 93 -9.12 -3.22 21.91
N ALA A 94 -8.38 -3.37 23.01
CA ALA A 94 -7.61 -4.58 23.32
C ALA A 94 -8.41 -5.89 23.35
N ASP A 95 -9.74 -5.83 23.51
CA ASP A 95 -10.65 -6.99 23.45
C ASP A 95 -10.90 -7.52 22.01
N GLY A 96 -10.37 -6.82 21.01
CA GLY A 96 -10.49 -7.15 19.59
C GLY A 96 -11.89 -6.94 19.00
N ARG A 97 -12.82 -6.27 19.70
CA ARG A 97 -14.23 -6.17 19.29
C ARG A 97 -14.81 -4.78 19.50
N THR A 98 -14.49 -4.15 20.62
CA THR A 98 -15.09 -2.86 20.98
C THR A 98 -14.49 -1.73 20.15
N VAL A 99 -15.34 -1.00 19.44
CA VAL A 99 -14.94 0.20 18.69
C VAL A 99 -14.70 1.35 19.67
N TYR A 100 -13.53 1.97 19.59
CA TYR A 100 -13.20 3.18 20.33
C TYR A 100 -13.02 4.36 19.38
N SER A 101 -13.91 5.35 19.45
CA SER A 101 -13.77 6.62 18.74
C SER A 101 -13.34 7.71 19.73
N PRO A 102 -12.06 8.15 19.73
CA PRO A 102 -11.58 9.16 20.67
C PRO A 102 -12.41 10.45 20.62
N ALA A 103 -12.50 11.13 21.77
CA ALA A 103 -13.00 12.49 21.82
C ALA A 103 -11.98 13.46 21.18
N SER A 104 -12.42 14.63 20.71
CA SER A 104 -11.50 15.68 20.27
C SER A 104 -10.80 16.30 21.49
N PRO A 105 -9.48 16.17 21.63
CA PRO A 105 -8.76 16.87 22.69
C PRO A 105 -8.68 18.37 22.40
N SER A 106 -8.39 19.16 23.44
CA SER A 106 -8.15 20.61 23.32
C SER A 106 -6.74 20.96 22.82
N LYS A 107 -5.77 20.06 23.01
CA LYS A 107 -4.37 20.20 22.58
C LYS A 107 -3.97 19.09 21.62
N ALA A 108 -2.93 19.33 20.84
CA ALA A 108 -2.30 18.32 20.00
C ALA A 108 -1.52 17.29 20.83
N MET A 109 -1.17 16.17 20.21
CA MET A 109 -0.29 15.13 20.77
C MET A 109 -0.76 14.58 22.12
N GLN A 110 -2.07 14.38 22.29
CA GLN A 110 -2.60 13.77 23.52
C GLN A 110 -2.56 12.25 23.41
N HIS A 111 -2.17 11.57 24.50
CA HIS A 111 -2.18 10.11 24.55
C HIS A 111 -3.58 9.54 24.37
N LEU A 112 -3.64 8.31 23.86
CA LEU A 112 -4.85 7.51 23.83
C LEU A 112 -5.35 7.24 25.25
N ALA A 113 -6.63 7.51 25.52
CA ALA A 113 -7.21 7.31 26.86
C ALA A 113 -7.61 5.85 27.14
N VAL A 114 -7.64 5.00 26.11
CA VAL A 114 -8.09 3.61 26.17
C VAL A 114 -7.03 2.70 25.57
N ASP A 115 -6.77 1.57 26.21
CA ASP A 115 -5.83 0.58 25.68
C ASP A 115 -6.39 -0.10 24.42
N CYS A 116 -5.67 0.04 23.32
CA CYS A 116 -6.01 -0.54 22.02
C CYS A 116 -4.96 -1.55 21.55
N ALA A 117 -4.05 -1.98 22.42
CA ALA A 117 -3.07 -3.02 22.12
C ALA A 117 -3.73 -4.40 22.24
N ILE A 118 -3.88 -5.10 21.11
CA ILE A 118 -4.40 -6.48 21.05
C ILE A 118 -3.20 -7.44 21.16
N PRO A 119 -2.99 -8.13 22.29
CA PRO A 119 -1.85 -9.05 22.44
C PRO A 119 -2.05 -10.30 21.58
N LEU A 120 -1.05 -10.66 20.76
CA LEU A 120 -1.11 -11.87 19.92
C LEU A 120 -0.60 -13.13 20.63
N GLY A 121 0.08 -13.00 21.76
CA GLY A 121 0.58 -14.13 22.55
C GLY A 121 1.73 -14.88 21.89
N ALA A 122 1.87 -16.18 22.20
CA ALA A 122 3.01 -17.01 21.78
C ALA A 122 3.11 -17.20 20.25
N PRO A 123 4.31 -17.53 19.72
CA PRO A 123 4.47 -17.96 18.33
C PRO A 123 3.48 -19.07 17.93
N GLY A 124 2.91 -18.96 16.73
CA GLY A 124 1.88 -19.86 16.21
C GLY A 124 0.45 -19.52 16.65
N ASN A 125 0.27 -18.62 17.62
CA ASN A 125 -1.07 -18.27 18.10
C ASN A 125 -1.87 -17.46 17.07
N THR A 126 -3.19 -17.62 17.12
CA THR A 126 -4.15 -16.85 16.32
C THR A 126 -5.13 -16.15 17.25
N VAL A 127 -5.31 -14.85 17.06
CA VAL A 127 -6.30 -14.03 17.78
C VAL A 127 -7.37 -13.58 16.80
N HIS A 128 -8.63 -13.88 17.14
CA HIS A 128 -9.78 -13.46 16.34
C HIS A 128 -10.32 -12.12 16.82
N VAL A 129 -10.46 -11.19 15.87
CA VAL A 129 -11.00 -9.85 16.10
C VAL A 129 -12.17 -9.60 15.14
N ASN A 130 -13.05 -8.68 15.52
CA ASN A 130 -14.22 -8.30 14.73
C ASN A 130 -14.21 -6.79 14.54
N ILE A 131 -14.36 -6.34 13.30
CA ILE A 131 -14.35 -4.92 12.96
C ILE A 131 -15.66 -4.51 12.28
N PRO A 132 -16.12 -3.25 12.44
CA PRO A 132 -17.16 -2.70 11.60
C PRO A 132 -16.61 -2.35 10.21
N LYS A 133 -17.51 -1.89 9.32
CA LYS A 133 -17.10 -1.20 8.08
C LYS A 133 -16.17 -0.02 8.40
N MET A 134 -15.01 -0.02 7.75
CA MET A 134 -13.92 0.90 8.03
C MET A 134 -13.18 1.25 6.73
N ALA A 135 -12.97 2.55 6.51
CA ALA A 135 -12.21 3.08 5.38
C ALA A 135 -10.83 3.55 5.84
N GLY A 136 -9.82 3.43 4.97
CA GLY A 136 -8.44 3.81 5.31
C GLY A 136 -7.94 3.06 6.54
N GLY A 137 -8.32 1.78 6.65
CA GLY A 137 -7.99 0.92 7.76
C GLY A 137 -6.53 0.51 7.73
N ARG A 138 -5.90 0.43 8.89
CA ARG A 138 -4.56 -0.13 9.08
C ARG A 138 -4.56 -1.16 10.20
N ILE A 139 -3.89 -2.28 9.96
CA ILE A 139 -3.54 -3.26 10.98
C ILE A 139 -2.05 -3.12 11.23
N TRP A 140 -1.71 -2.57 12.38
CA TRP A 140 -0.34 -2.35 12.84
C TRP A 140 0.12 -3.54 13.64
N PHE A 141 1.38 -3.91 13.54
CA PHE A 141 2.02 -4.90 14.40
C PHE A 141 3.29 -4.34 15.01
N SER A 142 3.54 -4.64 16.28
CA SER A 142 4.79 -4.35 16.97
C SER A 142 5.32 -5.57 17.71
N VAL A 143 6.64 -5.76 17.65
CA VAL A 143 7.36 -6.88 18.26
C VAL A 143 8.19 -6.37 19.44
N ASP A 144 8.09 -7.05 20.57
CA ASP A 144 8.79 -6.82 21.84
C ASP A 144 8.45 -5.51 22.58
N ALA A 145 7.60 -4.66 22.00
CA ALA A 145 7.12 -3.42 22.61
C ALA A 145 5.74 -3.01 22.08
N ARG A 146 5.03 -2.16 22.83
CA ARG A 146 3.76 -1.53 22.44
C ARG A 146 4.01 -0.27 21.60
N LEU A 147 3.13 0.00 20.63
CA LEU A 147 3.09 1.28 19.92
C LEU A 147 2.44 2.36 20.78
N THR A 148 2.92 3.59 20.61
CA THR A 148 2.34 4.81 21.17
C THR A 148 1.63 5.58 20.05
N PHE A 149 0.32 5.77 20.20
CA PHE A 149 -0.49 6.64 19.34
C PHE A 149 -0.86 7.92 20.08
N PHE A 150 -1.04 9.00 19.32
CA PHE A 150 -1.58 10.26 19.85
C PHE A 150 -2.84 10.69 19.10
N ILE A 151 -3.58 11.62 19.70
CA ILE A 151 -4.77 12.26 19.13
C ILE A 151 -4.55 13.78 19.08
N ASN A 152 -4.89 14.37 17.94
CA ASN A 152 -4.94 15.82 17.71
C ASN A 152 -6.40 16.33 17.71
N PRO A 153 -6.64 17.65 17.89
CA PRO A 153 -7.97 18.23 17.77
C PRO A 153 -8.59 17.94 16.40
N GLY A 154 -9.89 17.64 16.38
CA GLY A 154 -10.60 17.17 15.20
C GLY A 154 -11.74 16.22 15.54
N PRO A 155 -11.51 15.07 16.23
CA PRO A 155 -10.24 14.40 16.55
C PRO A 155 -9.49 13.92 15.29
N ALA A 156 -8.17 13.74 15.38
CA ALA A 156 -7.35 13.11 14.34
C ALA A 156 -6.31 12.17 14.95
N ILE A 157 -6.21 10.95 14.42
CA ILE A 157 -5.19 9.98 14.84
C ILE A 157 -3.83 10.45 14.34
N VAL A 158 -2.85 10.49 15.23
CA VAL A 158 -1.44 10.67 14.91
C VAL A 158 -0.82 9.28 14.89
N GLU A 159 -0.48 8.85 13.69
CA GLU A 159 0.12 7.55 13.41
C GLU A 159 1.64 7.57 13.67
N PRO A 160 2.25 6.40 13.97
CA PRO A 160 3.70 6.28 14.12
C PRO A 160 4.47 6.81 12.91
N SER A 161 5.52 7.60 13.16
CA SER A 161 6.40 8.13 12.11
C SER A 161 7.75 7.41 12.07
N VAL A 162 8.16 6.99 10.87
CA VAL A 162 9.52 6.47 10.61
C VAL A 162 10.53 7.54 10.19
N THR A 163 10.08 8.79 10.01
CA THR A 163 10.91 9.91 9.52
C THR A 163 11.09 11.01 10.55
N ASN A 164 10.37 10.98 11.67
CA ASN A 164 10.57 11.88 12.80
C ASN A 164 11.48 11.22 13.85
N PRO A 165 12.72 11.69 14.05
CA PRO A 165 13.64 11.10 15.03
C PRO A 165 13.17 11.20 16.49
N SER A 166 12.22 12.09 16.78
CA SER A 166 11.62 12.25 18.12
C SER A 166 10.33 11.44 18.31
N ASP A 167 9.90 10.67 17.30
CA ASP A 167 8.73 9.80 17.44
C ASP A 167 9.03 8.69 18.47
N PRO A 168 8.14 8.45 19.46
CA PRO A 168 8.37 7.42 20.48
C PRO A 168 8.47 5.99 19.90
N ASN A 169 7.97 5.78 18.67
CA ASN A 169 8.00 4.50 17.98
C ASN A 169 9.22 4.32 17.08
N ILE A 170 10.10 5.32 16.94
CA ILE A 170 11.19 5.30 15.95
C ILE A 170 12.17 4.13 16.19
N ASN A 171 12.39 3.73 17.44
CA ASN A 171 13.30 2.66 17.83
C ASN A 171 12.62 1.30 18.03
N LEU A 172 11.33 1.18 17.68
CA LEU A 172 10.57 -0.06 17.86
C LEU A 172 10.51 -0.90 16.58
N ASN A 173 10.41 -2.22 16.69
CA ASN A 173 10.19 -3.11 15.55
C ASN A 173 8.70 -3.19 15.23
N TRP A 174 8.24 -2.52 14.18
CA TRP A 174 6.84 -2.49 13.80
C TRP A 174 6.63 -2.37 12.29
N THR A 175 5.43 -2.69 11.84
CA THR A 175 4.97 -2.66 10.44
C THR A 175 3.45 -2.46 10.41
N PHE A 176 2.87 -2.35 9.22
CA PHE A 176 1.41 -2.38 9.05
C PHE A 176 1.01 -2.93 7.68
N CYS A 177 -0.26 -3.30 7.56
CA CYS A 177 -0.93 -3.46 6.27
C CYS A 177 -2.21 -2.63 6.22
N GLU A 178 -2.73 -2.40 5.02
CA GLU A 178 -3.84 -1.49 4.78
C GLU A 178 -5.07 -2.27 4.31
N PHE A 179 -6.25 -1.75 4.63
CA PHE A 179 -7.51 -2.30 4.14
C PHE A 179 -8.61 -1.25 4.06
N THR A 180 -9.67 -1.57 3.32
CA THR A 180 -10.96 -0.91 3.39
C THR A 180 -12.04 -1.98 3.32
N PHE A 181 -12.94 -1.96 4.29
CA PHE A 181 -14.12 -2.82 4.33
C PHE A 181 -15.37 -1.95 4.28
N ASN A 182 -16.15 -2.09 3.20
CA ASN A 182 -17.35 -1.31 2.95
C ASN A 182 -18.49 -2.20 2.42
N ASP A 183 -19.58 -1.59 1.95
CA ASP A 183 -20.73 -2.32 1.38
C ASP A 183 -20.42 -3.10 0.10
N ALA A 184 -19.42 -2.68 -0.67
CA ALA A 184 -19.08 -3.31 -1.93
C ALA A 184 -18.09 -4.47 -1.76
N GLN A 185 -17.09 -4.32 -0.88
CA GLN A 185 -16.01 -5.29 -0.74
C GLN A 185 -15.15 -5.08 0.51
N LEU A 186 -14.35 -6.10 0.82
CA LEU A 186 -13.04 -5.91 1.46
C LEU A 186 -11.99 -5.76 0.35
N PHE A 187 -11.16 -4.73 0.45
CA PHE A 187 -9.90 -4.60 -0.29
C PHE A 187 -8.77 -4.45 0.72
N ALA A 188 -7.66 -5.17 0.55
CA ALA A 188 -6.49 -5.07 1.42
C ALA A 188 -5.19 -5.22 0.64
N ASN A 189 -4.12 -4.63 1.18
CA ASN A 189 -2.80 -4.64 0.58
C ASN A 189 -1.70 -4.68 1.65
N ILE A 190 -0.63 -5.42 1.35
CA ILE A 190 0.65 -5.15 2.02
C ILE A 190 1.16 -3.80 1.51
N SER A 191 1.86 -3.03 2.34
CA SER A 191 2.43 -1.75 1.93
C SER A 191 3.90 -1.64 2.32
N TYR A 192 4.75 -1.44 1.32
CA TYR A 192 6.17 -1.12 1.45
C TYR A 192 6.50 0.25 0.84
N VAL A 193 5.46 1.06 0.58
CA VAL A 193 5.59 2.43 0.03
C VAL A 193 6.39 3.31 0.98
N ASP A 194 6.24 3.10 2.29
CA ASP A 194 6.96 3.84 3.31
C ASP A 194 8.26 3.14 3.73
N PHE A 195 8.19 1.86 4.08
CA PHE A 195 9.34 1.07 4.53
C PHE A 195 9.05 -0.44 4.51
N VAL A 196 10.10 -1.26 4.53
CA VAL A 196 10.07 -2.70 4.87
C VAL A 196 10.54 -2.88 6.31
N SER A 197 9.89 -3.76 7.06
CA SER A 197 10.25 -4.14 8.43
C SER A 197 9.91 -5.63 8.64
N VAL A 198 9.52 -6.05 9.84
CA VAL A 198 8.99 -7.40 10.12
C VAL A 198 7.95 -7.80 9.04
N PRO A 199 8.09 -8.97 8.41
CA PRO A 199 7.21 -9.37 7.30
C PRO A 199 5.74 -9.49 7.70
N VAL A 200 4.85 -9.15 6.75
CA VAL A 200 3.41 -9.35 6.83
C VAL A 200 2.96 -10.23 5.67
N GLY A 201 2.02 -11.13 5.93
CA GLY A 201 1.29 -11.90 4.92
C GLY A 201 -0.22 -11.83 5.17
N MET A 202 -1.02 -12.04 4.15
CA MET A 202 -2.48 -11.91 4.25
C MET A 202 -3.26 -12.86 3.34
N SER A 203 -4.50 -13.14 3.69
CA SER A 203 -5.43 -13.86 2.83
C SER A 203 -6.89 -13.49 3.10
N ILE A 204 -7.73 -13.55 2.07
CA ILE A 204 -9.19 -13.45 2.22
C ILE A 204 -9.80 -14.79 1.83
N THR A 205 -10.59 -15.38 2.72
CA THR A 205 -11.51 -16.48 2.40
C THR A 205 -12.92 -15.92 2.31
N ASN A 206 -13.62 -16.19 1.21
CA ASN A 206 -14.99 -15.70 0.99
C ASN A 206 -16.07 -16.68 1.44
N THR A 207 -17.33 -16.27 1.35
CA THR A 207 -18.48 -17.10 1.77
C THR A 207 -18.66 -18.38 0.94
N ALA A 208 -18.14 -18.41 -0.30
CA ALA A 208 -18.08 -19.59 -1.15
C ALA A 208 -16.87 -20.50 -0.86
N GLY A 209 -16.01 -20.15 0.11
CA GLY A 209 -14.83 -20.93 0.50
C GLY A 209 -13.60 -20.72 -0.42
N LYS A 210 -13.66 -19.80 -1.39
CA LYS A 210 -12.49 -19.46 -2.21
C LYS A 210 -11.55 -18.57 -1.41
N THR A 211 -10.24 -18.78 -1.59
CA THR A 211 -9.21 -18.02 -0.88
C THR A 211 -8.27 -17.30 -1.86
N GLN A 212 -8.06 -16.01 -1.62
CA GLN A 212 -6.97 -15.22 -2.22
C GLN A 212 -5.89 -15.03 -1.16
N ILE A 213 -4.62 -15.16 -1.52
CA ILE A 213 -3.49 -15.11 -0.60
C ILE A 213 -2.48 -14.14 -1.17
N VAL A 214 -1.86 -13.30 -0.34
CA VAL A 214 -0.59 -12.64 -0.58
C VAL A 214 0.34 -13.11 0.55
N PRO A 215 1.28 -14.03 0.30
CA PRO A 215 2.08 -14.68 1.34
C PRO A 215 3.02 -13.69 2.03
N GLY A 216 3.49 -12.67 1.31
CA GLY A 216 4.49 -11.75 1.81
C GLY A 216 5.90 -12.33 1.71
N MET A 217 6.79 -11.83 2.56
CA MET A 217 8.19 -12.27 2.61
C MET A 217 8.34 -13.51 3.51
N PRO A 218 9.37 -14.35 3.29
CA PRO A 218 9.80 -15.32 4.29
C PRO A 218 10.25 -14.61 5.58
N SER A 219 10.38 -15.36 6.68
CA SER A 219 10.75 -14.80 7.99
C SER A 219 12.10 -14.05 7.99
N ASN A 220 13.05 -14.49 7.16
CA ASN A 220 14.34 -13.82 6.94
C ASN A 220 14.32 -12.77 5.81
N GLY A 221 13.14 -12.41 5.31
CA GLY A 221 12.99 -11.51 4.17
C GLY A 221 13.56 -10.13 4.43
N PHE A 222 13.30 -9.55 5.61
CA PHE A 222 13.83 -8.24 5.97
C PHE A 222 15.37 -8.21 5.97
N ASP A 223 16.01 -9.23 6.55
CA ASP A 223 17.48 -9.36 6.52
C ASP A 223 18.03 -9.48 5.09
N THR A 224 17.28 -10.18 4.23
CA THR A 224 17.61 -10.31 2.80
C THR A 224 17.55 -8.96 2.09
N VAL A 225 16.52 -8.14 2.36
CA VAL A 225 16.40 -6.77 1.86
C VAL A 225 17.59 -5.92 2.32
N VAL A 226 17.91 -5.93 3.62
CA VAL A 226 19.04 -5.18 4.19
C VAL A 226 20.37 -5.57 3.51
N LYS A 227 20.61 -6.87 3.33
CA LYS A 227 21.81 -7.37 2.64
C LYS A 227 21.87 -6.91 1.19
N ALA A 228 20.76 -7.01 0.46
CA ALA A 228 20.69 -6.63 -0.94
C ALA A 228 20.88 -5.11 -1.15
N LEU A 229 20.31 -4.28 -0.27
CA LEU A 229 20.50 -2.83 -0.31
C LEU A 229 21.96 -2.43 -0.09
N ARG A 230 22.64 -3.03 0.90
CA ARG A 230 24.08 -2.82 1.12
C ARG A 230 24.91 -3.26 -0.08
N ALA A 231 24.60 -4.43 -0.66
CA ALA A 231 25.29 -4.92 -1.83
C ALA A 231 25.10 -3.99 -3.05
N GLN A 232 23.90 -3.44 -3.23
CA GLN A 232 23.63 -2.51 -4.32
C GLN A 232 24.37 -1.19 -4.11
N ALA A 233 24.36 -0.62 -2.90
CA ALA A 233 25.15 0.58 -2.58
C ALA A 233 26.65 0.37 -2.83
N ALA A 234 27.20 -0.79 -2.47
CA ALA A 234 28.60 -1.11 -2.75
C ALA A 234 28.91 -1.18 -4.26
N LYS A 235 27.92 -1.58 -5.08
CA LYS A 235 28.07 -1.74 -6.53
C LYS A 235 28.04 -0.40 -7.27
N ASP A 236 27.10 0.48 -6.97
CA ASP A 236 26.87 1.71 -7.73
C ASP A 236 27.21 3.01 -6.96
N ARG A 237 27.59 2.89 -5.68
CA ARG A 237 27.91 4.00 -4.77
C ARG A 237 26.76 4.99 -4.59
N ARG A 238 25.52 4.54 -4.78
CA ARG A 238 24.28 5.30 -4.49
C ARG A 238 23.78 4.95 -3.07
N PRO A 239 22.97 5.81 -2.44
CA PRO A 239 22.66 5.73 -1.01
C PRO A 239 21.61 4.65 -0.66
N TRP A 240 21.64 3.49 -1.31
CA TRP A 240 20.70 2.39 -1.03
C TRP A 240 20.85 1.84 0.38
N ASP A 241 22.07 1.87 0.93
CA ASP A 241 22.39 1.49 2.30
C ASP A 241 21.88 2.51 3.34
N GLN A 242 21.78 3.80 2.97
CA GLN A 242 21.21 4.85 3.82
C GLN A 242 19.68 4.70 4.01
N LEU A 243 19.03 3.81 3.25
CA LEU A 243 17.64 3.43 3.52
C LEU A 243 17.50 2.63 4.82
N ILE A 244 18.58 2.00 5.29
CA ILE A 244 18.51 1.10 6.45
C ILE A 244 18.58 1.92 7.73
N TYR A 245 17.48 1.97 8.46
CA TYR A 245 17.46 2.50 9.81
C TYR A 245 17.85 1.41 10.82
N SER A 246 18.85 1.71 11.64
CA SER A 246 19.37 0.80 12.67
C SER A 246 19.33 1.46 14.04
N HIS A 247 19.07 0.65 15.07
CA HIS A 247 19.15 1.05 16.47
C HIS A 247 19.92 -0.01 17.26
N ASN A 248 20.86 0.40 18.10
CA ASN A 248 21.74 -0.49 18.88
C ASN A 248 22.37 -1.62 18.05
N GLY A 249 22.86 -1.28 16.84
CA GLY A 249 23.53 -2.22 15.93
C GLY A 249 22.60 -3.18 15.17
N ARG A 250 21.29 -3.12 15.39
CA ARG A 250 20.28 -3.93 14.69
C ARG A 250 19.51 -3.09 13.68
N ALA A 251 19.38 -3.58 12.45
CA ALA A 251 18.46 -3.00 11.48
C ALA A 251 17.02 -3.21 11.95
N LEU A 252 16.21 -2.15 11.95
CA LEU A 252 14.79 -2.21 12.32
C LEU A 252 13.87 -2.06 11.12
N ARG A 253 14.29 -1.28 10.12
CA ARG A 253 13.54 -1.10 8.87
C ARG A 253 14.43 -0.61 7.74
N ALA A 254 13.95 -0.80 6.52
CA ALA A 254 14.49 -0.20 5.30
C ALA A 254 13.46 0.79 4.77
N LEU A 255 13.76 2.08 4.87
CA LEU A 255 12.91 3.16 4.35
C LEU A 255 12.82 3.09 2.83
N SER A 256 11.72 3.57 2.26
CA SER A 256 11.63 3.77 0.82
C SER A 256 12.51 4.95 0.38
N PRO A 257 12.90 5.00 -0.92
CA PRO A 257 13.61 6.15 -1.48
C PRO A 257 12.91 7.49 -1.23
N ASN A 258 11.58 7.51 -1.19
CA ASN A 258 10.78 8.69 -0.87
C ASN A 258 10.98 9.14 0.58
N ASN A 259 11.00 8.22 1.54
CA ASN A 259 11.23 8.56 2.94
C ASN A 259 12.67 9.01 3.22
N LEU A 260 13.66 8.50 2.47
CA LEU A 260 15.02 9.04 2.55
C LEU A 260 15.07 10.51 2.09
N ILE A 261 14.26 10.91 1.11
CA ILE A 261 14.18 12.32 0.66
C ILE A 261 13.65 13.24 1.76
N VAL A 262 12.76 12.75 2.64
CA VAL A 262 12.24 13.53 3.77
C VAL A 262 13.38 13.89 4.73
N ALA A 263 14.26 12.94 5.04
CA ALA A 263 15.39 13.15 5.93
C ALA A 263 16.58 13.86 5.24
N ASN A 264 16.81 13.56 3.97
CA ASN A 264 17.88 14.12 3.14
C ASN A 264 17.34 14.46 1.75
N PRO A 265 16.89 15.71 1.53
CA PRO A 265 16.30 16.14 0.26
C PRO A 265 17.18 15.95 -0.98
N ASN A 266 18.50 15.83 -0.80
CA ASN A 266 19.49 15.73 -1.87
C ASN A 266 20.02 14.29 -2.07
N ALA A 267 19.52 13.29 -1.33
CA ALA A 267 20.08 11.94 -1.32
C ALA A 267 20.31 11.35 -2.72
N TRP A 268 19.36 11.54 -3.64
CA TRP A 268 19.38 10.91 -4.95
C TRP A 268 20.06 11.71 -6.05
N GLY A 269 20.36 13.00 -5.82
CA GLY A 269 21.05 13.88 -6.77
C GLY A 269 20.65 13.66 -8.24
N ASP A 270 21.62 13.24 -9.03
CA ASP A 270 21.54 13.00 -10.48
C ASP A 270 21.19 11.55 -10.88
N TYR A 271 20.78 10.69 -9.93
CA TYR A 271 20.64 9.24 -10.14
C TYR A 271 19.82 8.87 -11.39
N TRP A 272 18.74 9.60 -11.67
CA TRP A 272 17.86 9.35 -12.81
C TRP A 272 18.19 10.16 -14.07
N ASN A 273 19.12 11.12 -14.02
CA ASN A 273 19.31 12.12 -15.07
C ASN A 273 19.62 11.48 -16.44
N ALA A 274 20.55 10.54 -16.49
CA ALA A 274 20.93 9.88 -17.74
C ALA A 274 19.77 9.06 -18.34
N TYR A 275 19.02 8.35 -17.50
CA TYR A 275 17.86 7.57 -17.94
C TYR A 275 16.75 8.49 -18.47
N VAL A 276 16.43 9.56 -17.73
CA VAL A 276 15.43 10.57 -18.14
C VAL A 276 15.83 11.24 -19.44
N GLN A 277 17.10 11.61 -19.61
CA GLN A 277 17.59 12.20 -20.85
C GLN A 277 17.39 11.26 -22.05
N GLN A 278 17.73 9.97 -21.90
CA GLN A 278 17.52 8.97 -22.95
C GLN A 278 16.04 8.79 -23.29
N VAL A 279 15.16 8.75 -22.29
CA VAL A 279 13.70 8.69 -22.48
C VAL A 279 13.22 9.92 -23.25
N TRP A 280 13.67 11.12 -22.88
CA TRP A 280 13.30 12.36 -23.55
C TRP A 280 13.78 12.40 -25.00
N SER A 281 15.02 11.98 -25.26
CA SER A 281 15.57 11.88 -26.61
C SER A 281 14.81 10.86 -27.47
N ARG A 282 14.49 9.69 -26.91
CA ARG A 282 13.72 8.65 -27.61
C ARG A 282 12.36 9.17 -28.06
N PHE A 283 11.62 9.82 -27.16
CA PHE A 283 10.27 10.29 -27.45
C PHE A 283 10.24 11.70 -28.08
N ALA A 284 11.38 12.27 -28.47
CA ALA A 284 11.41 13.47 -29.33
C ALA A 284 11.09 13.12 -30.79
N THR A 285 11.50 11.92 -31.25
CA THR A 285 11.30 11.46 -32.63
C THR A 285 10.26 10.34 -32.74
N ARG A 286 9.80 9.78 -31.62
CA ARG A 286 8.79 8.71 -31.55
C ARG A 286 7.65 9.08 -30.63
N ASP A 287 6.46 8.59 -30.93
CA ASP A 287 5.32 8.75 -30.03
C ASP A 287 5.45 7.80 -28.84
N ILE A 288 5.06 8.29 -27.66
CA ILE A 288 4.72 7.45 -26.51
C ILE A 288 3.19 7.35 -26.45
N ILE A 289 2.66 6.17 -26.15
CA ILE A 289 1.22 5.94 -26.00
C ILE A 289 0.97 5.53 -24.56
N ILE A 290 0.13 6.29 -23.85
CA ILE A 290 -0.30 5.95 -22.50
C ILE A 290 -1.74 5.47 -22.57
N ASN A 291 -1.95 4.19 -22.30
CA ASN A 291 -3.27 3.67 -22.02
C ASN A 291 -3.67 4.12 -20.62
N THR A 292 -4.65 5.01 -20.54
CA THR A 292 -5.13 5.58 -19.28
C THR A 292 -5.96 4.59 -18.46
N GLN A 293 -6.39 3.47 -19.06
CA GLN A 293 -7.31 2.48 -18.51
C GLN A 293 -8.54 3.13 -17.87
N ALA A 294 -8.96 4.24 -18.49
CA ALA A 294 -10.05 5.10 -18.10
C ALA A 294 -10.76 5.61 -19.36
N ALA A 295 -11.76 6.47 -19.20
CA ALA A 295 -12.58 6.97 -20.31
C ALA A 295 -11.76 7.65 -21.43
N ALA A 296 -10.57 8.18 -21.14
CA ALA A 296 -9.71 8.82 -22.11
C ALA A 296 -8.98 7.84 -23.06
N GLY A 297 -9.02 6.53 -22.79
CA GLY A 297 -8.40 5.51 -23.63
C GLY A 297 -6.90 5.69 -23.79
N ASN A 298 -6.41 5.51 -25.02
CA ASN A 298 -5.01 5.68 -25.38
C ASN A 298 -4.69 7.13 -25.73
N LEU A 299 -3.79 7.75 -24.98
CA LEU A 299 -3.29 9.10 -25.26
C LEU A 299 -1.92 9.04 -25.90
N ARG A 300 -1.74 9.78 -26.99
CA ARG A 300 -0.48 9.86 -27.74
C ARG A 300 0.29 11.10 -27.34
N GLY A 301 1.52 10.92 -26.91
CA GLY A 301 2.42 11.97 -26.48
C GLY A 301 3.70 12.03 -27.30
N ARG A 302 4.31 13.21 -27.31
CA ARG A 302 5.61 13.46 -27.94
C ARG A 302 6.39 14.48 -27.14
N VAL A 303 7.70 14.31 -27.04
CA VAL A 303 8.57 15.36 -26.49
C VAL A 303 8.71 16.49 -27.52
N LYS A 304 8.24 17.68 -27.16
CA LYS A 304 8.37 18.92 -27.93
C LYS A 304 8.83 20.04 -27.00
N ASN A 305 9.79 20.85 -27.45
CA ASN A 305 10.34 21.97 -26.67
C ASN A 305 10.77 21.57 -25.24
N GLY A 306 11.37 20.38 -25.10
CA GLY A 306 11.85 19.85 -23.81
C GLY A 306 10.76 19.27 -22.89
N GLN A 307 9.49 19.26 -23.31
CA GLN A 307 8.39 18.72 -22.51
C GLN A 307 7.71 17.55 -23.23
N LEU A 308 7.36 16.50 -22.49
CA LEU A 308 6.51 15.44 -23.00
C LEU A 308 5.06 15.95 -23.02
N THR A 309 4.49 16.16 -24.21
CA THR A 309 3.16 16.76 -24.37
C THR A 309 2.17 15.76 -24.93
N PHE A 310 1.02 15.67 -24.27
CA PHE A 310 -0.19 14.99 -24.73
C PHE A 310 -1.28 16.06 -24.95
N PRO A 311 -2.02 16.06 -26.07
CA PRO A 311 -3.06 17.06 -26.30
C PRO A 311 -4.10 17.17 -25.17
N GLU A 312 -4.53 16.04 -24.61
CA GLU A 312 -5.60 15.95 -23.61
C GLU A 312 -5.07 16.06 -22.17
N ALA A 313 -3.85 15.55 -21.92
CA ALA A 313 -3.25 15.50 -20.58
C ALA A 313 -2.26 16.64 -20.29
N GLY A 314 -2.02 17.52 -21.27
CA GLY A 314 -1.08 18.63 -21.17
C GLY A 314 0.38 18.18 -21.23
N SER A 315 1.27 18.98 -20.66
CA SER A 315 2.71 18.77 -20.72
C SER A 315 3.32 18.29 -19.40
N PHE A 316 4.39 17.51 -19.51
CA PHE A 316 5.17 16.95 -18.43
C PHE A 316 6.63 17.36 -18.63
N SER A 317 7.21 18.05 -17.65
CA SER A 317 8.65 18.30 -17.61
C SER A 317 9.42 17.01 -17.38
N ALA A 318 10.71 16.99 -17.73
CA ALA A 318 11.63 15.93 -17.30
C ALA A 318 11.58 15.78 -15.76
N PRO A 319 11.24 14.59 -15.22
CA PRO A 319 11.13 14.39 -13.78
C PRO A 319 12.53 14.29 -13.15
N SER A 320 12.66 14.86 -11.96
CA SER A 320 13.80 14.61 -11.07
C SER A 320 13.70 13.25 -10.39
N ALA A 321 14.75 12.85 -9.67
CA ALA A 321 14.72 11.67 -8.83
C ALA A 321 13.62 11.74 -7.76
N LYS A 322 13.39 12.93 -7.19
CA LYS A 322 12.33 13.16 -6.21
C LYS A 322 10.95 12.96 -6.82
N ASP A 323 10.73 13.44 -8.04
CA ASP A 323 9.45 13.25 -8.72
C ASP A 323 9.20 11.77 -8.99
N ILE A 324 10.19 11.04 -9.52
CA ILE A 324 10.08 9.60 -9.81
C ILE A 324 9.77 8.79 -8.55
N PHE A 325 10.52 8.96 -7.46
CA PHE A 325 10.33 8.16 -6.26
C PHE A 325 9.08 8.52 -5.46
N SER A 326 8.68 9.80 -5.46
CA SER A 326 7.48 10.26 -4.72
C SER A 326 6.18 10.07 -5.49
N CYS A 327 6.25 9.94 -6.82
CA CYS A 327 5.12 9.88 -7.73
C CYS A 327 4.11 11.05 -7.60
N SER A 328 4.48 12.16 -6.96
CA SER A 328 3.51 13.18 -6.54
C SER A 328 4.00 14.63 -6.65
N THR A 329 5.27 14.85 -7.02
CA THR A 329 5.85 16.18 -7.22
C THR A 329 6.15 16.47 -8.69
N GLY A 330 6.40 17.74 -9.00
CA GLY A 330 6.78 18.19 -10.34
C GLY A 330 5.78 17.73 -11.41
N PRO A 331 6.22 16.99 -12.45
CA PRO A 331 5.33 16.53 -13.52
C PRO A 331 4.24 15.56 -13.05
N PHE A 332 4.36 14.99 -11.85
CA PHE A 332 3.39 14.03 -11.29
C PHE A 332 2.41 14.66 -10.30
N GLN A 333 2.33 15.98 -10.21
CA GLN A 333 1.28 16.65 -9.45
C GLN A 333 -0.07 16.50 -10.13
N THR A 334 -1.04 16.00 -9.37
CA THR A 334 -2.45 15.90 -9.78
C THR A 334 -3.13 17.28 -9.71
N GLY A 335 -4.21 17.44 -10.47
CA GLY A 335 -4.96 18.69 -10.54
C GLY A 335 -6.37 18.48 -11.08
N SER A 336 -6.97 19.53 -11.63
CA SER A 336 -8.32 19.48 -12.21
C SER A 336 -8.40 18.71 -13.54
N ASN A 337 -7.28 18.53 -14.25
CA ASN A 337 -7.24 17.78 -15.51
C ASN A 337 -7.26 16.26 -15.23
N GLN A 338 -8.39 15.61 -15.51
CA GLN A 338 -8.58 14.18 -15.30
C GLN A 338 -7.71 13.30 -16.23
N ALA A 339 -7.51 13.69 -17.49
CA ALA A 339 -6.64 12.97 -18.41
C ALA A 339 -5.19 12.98 -17.91
N ARG A 340 -4.72 14.12 -17.40
CA ARG A 340 -3.41 14.22 -16.72
C ARG A 340 -3.32 13.26 -15.54
N ASN A 341 -4.33 13.29 -14.65
CA ASN A 341 -4.37 12.43 -13.47
C ASN A 341 -4.37 10.94 -13.85
N ALA A 342 -4.90 10.57 -15.02
CA ALA A 342 -4.88 9.20 -15.51
C ALA A 342 -3.54 8.80 -16.14
N VAL A 343 -2.79 9.73 -16.74
CA VAL A 343 -1.44 9.51 -17.30
C VAL A 343 -0.39 9.34 -16.20
N ILE A 344 -0.47 10.13 -15.13
CA ILE A 344 0.54 10.19 -14.06
C ILE A 344 0.92 8.80 -13.51
N PRO A 345 -0.02 7.94 -13.08
CA PRO A 345 0.31 6.63 -12.52
C PRO A 345 1.12 5.75 -13.49
N ARG A 346 0.74 5.76 -14.78
CA ARG A 346 1.37 4.90 -15.80
C ARG A 346 2.78 5.35 -16.10
N LEU A 347 2.97 6.66 -16.23
CA LEU A 347 4.29 7.23 -16.47
C LEU A 347 5.21 7.04 -15.26
N ALA A 348 4.71 7.28 -14.05
CA ALA A 348 5.46 7.08 -12.80
C ALA A 348 5.85 5.61 -12.59
N ALA A 349 4.95 4.65 -12.85
CA ALA A 349 5.25 3.23 -12.79
C ALA A 349 6.31 2.81 -13.83
N ALA A 350 6.20 3.32 -15.06
CA ALA A 350 7.17 3.03 -16.12
C ALA A 350 8.58 3.60 -15.82
N PHE A 351 8.69 4.74 -15.12
CA PHE A 351 9.96 5.24 -14.59
C PHE A 351 10.51 4.35 -13.49
N ASN A 352 9.72 4.06 -12.44
CA ASN A 352 10.17 3.25 -11.31
C ASN A 352 10.64 1.85 -11.75
N ARG A 353 9.93 1.25 -12.70
CA ARG A 353 10.26 -0.07 -13.29
C ARG A 353 11.29 0.00 -14.41
N SER A 354 11.74 1.20 -14.77
CA SER A 354 12.69 1.49 -15.85
C SER A 354 12.35 0.82 -17.19
N THR A 355 11.07 0.87 -17.61
CA THR A 355 10.57 0.18 -18.82
C THR A 355 10.46 1.07 -20.06
N LEU A 356 10.59 2.39 -19.89
CA LEU A 356 10.47 3.38 -20.98
C LEU A 356 11.55 3.24 -22.07
N LEU A 357 12.60 2.45 -21.84
CA LEU A 357 13.66 2.17 -22.80
C LEU A 357 13.65 0.73 -23.36
N ASP A 358 12.65 -0.09 -23.00
CA ASP A 358 12.58 -1.52 -23.35
C ASP A 358 12.05 -1.80 -24.77
N GLY A 359 12.16 -0.84 -25.70
CA GLY A 359 11.74 -0.99 -27.10
C GLY A 359 10.23 -0.85 -27.39
N ALA A 360 9.34 -1.09 -26.42
CA ALA A 360 7.90 -0.82 -26.54
C ALA A 360 7.59 0.69 -26.41
N ASP A 361 6.53 1.15 -27.08
CA ASP A 361 6.07 2.56 -27.06
C ASP A 361 4.68 2.74 -26.40
N GLN A 362 4.05 1.65 -25.95
CA GLN A 362 2.74 1.67 -25.28
C GLN A 362 2.89 1.32 -23.80
N PHE A 363 2.30 2.11 -22.90
CA PHE A 363 2.40 1.89 -21.46
C PHE A 363 1.02 1.98 -20.79
N PRO A 364 0.68 1.08 -19.83
CA PRO A 364 1.53 0.01 -19.31
C PRO A 364 1.58 -1.23 -20.23
N ASN A 365 0.76 -1.28 -21.28
CA ASN A 365 0.52 -2.50 -22.08
C ASN A 365 1.72 -3.06 -22.87
N GLY A 366 2.82 -2.31 -23.01
CA GLY A 366 4.04 -2.73 -23.69
C GLY A 366 5.07 -3.44 -22.80
N SER A 367 4.79 -3.63 -21.51
CA SER A 367 5.72 -4.30 -20.59
C SER A 367 5.01 -5.19 -19.57
N THR A 368 5.54 -6.39 -19.37
CA THR A 368 5.06 -7.35 -18.36
C THR A 368 6.06 -7.45 -17.19
N PRO A 369 5.68 -8.06 -16.05
CA PRO A 369 6.55 -8.16 -14.88
C PRO A 369 7.97 -8.71 -15.15
N PRO A 370 8.17 -9.72 -16.03
CA PRO A 370 9.52 -10.18 -16.40
C PRO A 370 10.44 -9.12 -17.00
N ASN A 371 9.90 -8.05 -17.57
CA ASN A 371 10.66 -6.95 -18.18
C ASN A 371 11.01 -5.84 -17.18
N TYR A 372 10.39 -5.82 -16.00
CA TYR A 372 10.61 -4.74 -15.04
C TYR A 372 12.04 -4.78 -14.48
N TYR A 373 12.58 -3.59 -14.20
CA TYR A 373 13.84 -3.37 -13.50
C TYR A 373 15.08 -3.95 -14.20
N LYS A 374 15.05 -4.04 -15.54
CA LYS A 374 16.16 -4.55 -16.37
C LYS A 374 17.23 -3.50 -16.67
N ASN A 375 16.89 -2.22 -16.68
CA ASN A 375 17.87 -1.15 -16.83
C ASN A 375 18.79 -1.06 -15.59
N ALA A 376 20.03 -0.62 -15.80
CA ALA A 376 20.97 -0.38 -14.71
C ALA A 376 20.50 0.73 -13.75
N THR A 377 19.87 1.78 -14.29
CA THR A 377 19.18 2.82 -13.53
C THR A 377 17.73 2.41 -13.36
N THR A 378 17.38 2.00 -12.14
CA THR A 378 16.03 1.55 -11.80
C THR A 378 15.69 1.85 -10.33
N ASN A 379 14.44 1.65 -9.90
CA ASN A 379 14.13 1.66 -8.47
C ASN A 379 14.62 0.34 -7.82
N TRP A 380 15.88 0.31 -7.38
CA TRP A 380 16.47 -0.89 -6.78
C TRP A 380 15.80 -1.32 -5.48
N TYR A 381 15.31 -0.38 -4.67
CA TYR A 381 14.50 -0.71 -3.49
C TYR A 381 13.28 -1.54 -3.91
N SER A 382 12.49 -1.06 -4.88
CA SER A 382 11.32 -1.77 -5.37
C SER A 382 11.67 -3.15 -5.94
N LYS A 383 12.68 -3.22 -6.82
CA LYS A 383 13.17 -4.47 -7.38
C LYS A 383 13.52 -5.50 -6.30
N ILE A 384 14.28 -5.09 -5.28
CA ILE A 384 14.70 -5.95 -4.18
C ILE A 384 13.48 -6.41 -3.38
N VAL A 385 12.55 -5.50 -3.06
CA VAL A 385 11.32 -5.86 -2.35
C VAL A 385 10.58 -6.96 -3.09
N HIS A 386 10.28 -6.79 -4.38
CA HIS A 386 9.60 -7.83 -5.17
C HIS A 386 10.39 -9.15 -5.21
N GLN A 387 11.71 -9.11 -5.38
CA GLN A 387 12.54 -10.32 -5.42
C GLN A 387 12.53 -11.14 -4.13
N VAL A 388 12.28 -10.48 -2.99
CA VAL A 388 12.25 -11.14 -1.68
C VAL A 388 10.85 -11.67 -1.34
N GLN A 389 9.79 -11.14 -1.96
CA GLN A 389 8.44 -11.70 -1.78
C GLN A 389 8.39 -13.12 -2.31
N ARG A 390 7.66 -14.00 -1.61
CA ARG A 390 7.57 -15.42 -2.01
C ARG A 390 6.95 -15.61 -3.39
N ASP A 391 6.03 -14.74 -3.77
CA ASP A 391 5.32 -14.80 -5.05
C ASP A 391 5.59 -13.57 -5.94
N GLY A 392 6.61 -12.77 -5.58
CA GLY A 392 6.98 -11.57 -6.32
C GLY A 392 6.11 -10.34 -6.07
N ARG A 393 5.02 -10.44 -5.29
CA ARG A 393 4.04 -9.34 -5.15
C ARG A 393 4.25 -8.51 -3.89
N GLY A 394 4.37 -7.19 -4.05
CA GLY A 394 4.51 -6.24 -2.95
C GLY A 394 4.39 -4.80 -3.42
N TYR A 395 3.84 -3.93 -2.58
CA TYR A 395 3.51 -2.55 -2.94
C TYR A 395 4.68 -1.63 -2.57
N ALA A 396 5.67 -1.48 -3.46
CA ALA A 396 6.94 -0.84 -3.09
C ALA A 396 7.08 0.64 -3.50
N PHE A 397 6.12 1.17 -4.26
CA PHE A 397 6.00 2.60 -4.58
C PHE A 397 4.52 2.96 -4.87
N PRO A 398 4.10 4.25 -4.84
CA PRO A 398 2.68 4.63 -4.83
C PRO A 398 1.78 4.17 -5.99
N TYR A 399 2.37 3.71 -7.11
CA TYR A 399 1.63 3.26 -8.31
C TYR A 399 2.09 1.89 -8.78
N ASP A 400 2.50 1.03 -7.84
CA ASP A 400 2.91 -0.35 -8.13
C ASP A 400 1.73 -1.25 -8.54
N ASP A 401 0.51 -0.80 -8.30
CA ASP A 401 -0.73 -1.43 -8.74
C ASP A 401 -1.00 -1.26 -10.25
N VAL A 402 -0.30 -0.36 -10.94
CA VAL A 402 -0.44 -0.20 -12.39
C VAL A 402 0.06 -1.45 -13.10
N VAL A 403 -0.82 -2.12 -13.85
CA VAL A 403 -0.48 -3.30 -14.65
C VAL A 403 -1.08 -3.18 -16.06
N PRO A 404 -0.54 -3.91 -17.06
CA PRO A 404 -1.17 -4.03 -18.38
C PRO A 404 -2.64 -4.44 -18.27
N ASP A 405 -3.44 -4.13 -19.29
CA ASP A 405 -4.79 -4.67 -19.40
C ASP A 405 -4.75 -6.21 -19.38
N GLY A 406 -5.59 -6.83 -18.55
CA GLY A 406 -5.56 -8.28 -18.31
C GLY A 406 -4.31 -8.78 -17.57
N GLY A 407 -3.45 -7.87 -17.09
CA GLY A 407 -2.27 -8.18 -16.30
C GLY A 407 -2.60 -8.68 -14.90
N GLN A 408 -1.64 -9.36 -14.29
CA GLN A 408 -1.76 -9.89 -12.93
C GLN A 408 -1.30 -8.87 -11.89
N ASP A 409 -1.88 -8.94 -10.69
CA ASP A 409 -1.45 -8.16 -9.53
C ASP A 409 0.06 -8.34 -9.27
N VAL A 410 0.76 -7.23 -9.09
CA VAL A 410 2.16 -7.20 -8.65
C VAL A 410 2.34 -6.46 -7.33
N ALA A 411 1.30 -5.77 -6.85
CA ALA A 411 1.36 -4.91 -5.69
C ALA A 411 1.06 -5.68 -4.38
N GLY A 412 0.55 -6.92 -4.46
CA GLY A 412 0.25 -7.72 -3.28
C GLY A 412 -1.06 -7.28 -2.66
N THR A 413 -2.10 -7.29 -3.49
CA THR A 413 -3.47 -6.91 -3.14
C THR A 413 -4.38 -8.14 -3.08
N VAL A 414 -5.42 -8.06 -2.25
CA VAL A 414 -6.52 -9.04 -2.18
C VAL A 414 -7.83 -8.29 -2.05
N PHE A 415 -8.89 -8.78 -2.71
CA PHE A 415 -10.21 -8.17 -2.59
C PHE A 415 -11.34 -9.18 -2.81
N ASP A 416 -12.45 -9.03 -2.09
CA ASP A 416 -13.64 -9.86 -2.29
C ASP A 416 -14.91 -9.10 -1.90
N GLY A 417 -16.00 -9.27 -2.67
CA GLY A 417 -17.30 -8.65 -2.39
C GLY A 417 -18.10 -9.32 -1.27
N SER A 418 -17.67 -10.50 -0.84
CA SER A 418 -18.34 -11.36 0.15
C SER A 418 -17.33 -12.00 1.12
N PRO A 419 -16.48 -11.21 1.78
CA PRO A 419 -15.43 -11.74 2.65
C PRO A 419 -16.05 -12.45 3.86
N LYS A 420 -15.57 -13.67 4.16
CA LYS A 420 -15.96 -14.43 5.36
C LYS A 420 -14.89 -14.29 6.46
N LEU A 421 -13.62 -14.36 6.07
CA LEU A 421 -12.48 -14.25 6.97
C LEU A 421 -11.33 -13.52 6.29
N PHE A 422 -10.80 -12.51 6.96
CA PHE A 422 -9.53 -11.87 6.59
C PHE A 422 -8.43 -12.36 7.53
N THR A 423 -7.42 -13.06 7.03
CA THR A 423 -6.29 -13.50 7.85
C THR A 423 -5.10 -12.59 7.58
N VAL A 424 -4.46 -12.11 8.64
CA VAL A 424 -3.23 -11.32 8.56
C VAL A 424 -2.21 -11.90 9.53
N SER A 425 -0.99 -12.12 9.05
CA SER A 425 0.09 -12.71 9.82
C SER A 425 1.29 -11.78 9.86
N VAL A 426 1.99 -11.75 11.00
CA VAL A 426 3.26 -11.02 11.19
C VAL A 426 4.38 -11.98 11.56
N GLY A 427 5.58 -11.78 10.99
CA GLY A 427 6.78 -12.60 11.24
C GLY A 427 7.20 -13.51 10.09
N GLY A 428 6.52 -13.41 8.95
CA GLY A 428 6.77 -14.20 7.74
C GLY A 428 5.67 -15.22 7.49
N GLY A 429 5.45 -15.54 6.22
CA GLY A 429 4.38 -16.45 5.80
C GLY A 429 4.72 -17.08 4.48
#